data_AF-A0A521RT28-F1
#
_entry.id   AF-A0A521RT28-F1
#
_cell.length_a   1.000
_cell.length_b   1.000
_cell.length_c   1.000
_cell.angle_alpha   90.00
_cell.angle_beta   90.00
_cell.angle_gamma   90.00
#
_symmetry.space_group_name_H-M   'P 1'
#
loop_
_entity.id
_entity.type
_entity.pdbx_description
1 polymer ?
#
loop_
_entity_poly.entity_id
_entity_poly.type
_entity_poly.pdbx_seq_one_letter_code
_entity_poly.pdbx_strand_id
1 'polypeptide(L)'
;MKTKFFLIIAPLALAAAFLLTMTGGEAAAPQEKPYERASSADDQEGVSVTVYNSNLGLVKEIRRLTLPEGVTELKFSDVAGHIMPQTVHIVSLADPAGLNVLEQNYEYDLLSPQKLLDKFVGKEIKVVRDGVEVPITILSTNGGIVYRMGDRIFTDHPGKLIFPGLPENLLPNPTLVWRLENQITRPQKVEATYLTGGMSWKSDYVAVLDKEDQKIDLTGWVTLDNRSGATFKNAKLKLVAGDVHRVLDQYGPYEGLRKLEAAEAKPASAPFKEESFFEYHLYSLQRPTTLKDNQTKQVALLTANQVPVKKRFLYYGAQHFYRTQYGMPITNQKIGVYVELANTKENRLGMPLPKGTLRVYKADSDGSLQFIGEDQIDHTP
;
A
#
# COMPACT_ATOMS: atom_id res chain seq x y z
N MET A 1 -22.29 -41.19 -5.76
CA MET A 1 -22.91 -41.55 -4.48
C MET A 1 -23.66 -40.32 -3.96
N LYS A 2 -24.99 -40.41 -3.89
CA LYS A 2 -25.88 -39.35 -3.40
C LYS A 2 -26.36 -39.78 -2.02
N THR A 3 -26.07 -39.02 -0.98
CA THR A 3 -26.59 -39.27 0.36
C THR A 3 -27.58 -38.16 0.70
N LYS A 4 -28.86 -38.51 0.77
CA LYS A 4 -29.95 -37.66 1.24
C LYS A 4 -30.20 -38.00 2.72
N PHE A 5 -30.34 -37.00 3.57
CA PHE A 5 -30.87 -37.18 4.93
C PHE A 5 -32.35 -36.81 4.95
N PHE A 6 -33.17 -37.70 5.49
CA PHE A 6 -34.57 -37.47 5.86
C PHE A 6 -34.62 -37.20 7.37
N LEU A 7 -35.30 -36.13 7.78
CA LEU A 7 -35.66 -35.90 9.18
C LEU A 7 -37.16 -36.14 9.34
N ILE A 8 -37.51 -37.09 10.21
CA ILE A 8 -38.88 -37.42 10.60
C ILE A 8 -39.31 -36.45 11.70
N ILE A 9 -40.45 -35.77 11.50
CA ILE A 9 -41.12 -34.97 12.52
C ILE A 9 -42.16 -35.88 13.18
N ALA A 10 -42.09 -36.04 14.51
CA ALA A 10 -43.16 -36.61 15.32
C ALA A 10 -43.55 -35.60 16.42
N PRO A 11 -44.86 -35.39 16.69
CA PRO A 11 -45.31 -34.42 17.67
C PRO A 11 -45.37 -35.08 19.06
N LEU A 12 -44.85 -34.42 20.10
CA LEU A 12 -45.09 -34.85 21.48
C LEU A 12 -45.64 -33.72 22.34
N ALA A 13 -46.91 -33.92 22.69
CA ALA A 13 -47.69 -33.51 23.86
C ALA A 13 -47.15 -32.41 24.79
N LEU A 14 -47.98 -31.38 24.89
CA LEU A 14 -48.02 -30.34 25.91
C LEU A 14 -48.33 -30.96 27.29
N ALA A 15 -47.40 -30.84 28.24
CA ALA A 15 -47.67 -31.03 29.67
C ALA A 15 -47.16 -29.82 30.44
N ALA A 16 -48.09 -28.97 30.87
CA ALA A 16 -47.82 -27.83 31.71
C ALA A 16 -47.54 -28.31 33.14
N ALA A 17 -46.30 -28.15 33.60
CA ALA A 17 -45.95 -28.23 35.02
C ALA A 17 -45.38 -26.88 35.45
N PHE A 18 -46.13 -26.20 36.30
CA PHE A 18 -45.75 -24.99 37.01
C PHE A 18 -44.60 -25.35 37.96
N LEU A 19 -43.37 -24.89 37.66
CA LEU A 19 -42.25 -24.95 38.60
C LEU A 19 -41.91 -23.53 39.04
N LEU A 20 -41.94 -23.31 40.36
CA LEU A 20 -41.54 -22.10 41.06
C LEU A 20 -40.18 -21.59 40.57
N THR A 21 -40.15 -20.38 40.04
CA THR A 21 -38.94 -19.63 39.75
C THR A 21 -38.26 -19.19 41.05
N MET A 22 -37.23 -19.91 41.47
CA MET A 22 -36.19 -19.33 42.33
C MET A 22 -35.29 -18.49 41.42
N THR A 23 -35.40 -17.17 41.51
CA THR A 23 -34.50 -16.22 40.85
C THR A 23 -33.13 -16.31 41.53
N GLY A 24 -32.35 -17.31 41.15
CA GLY A 24 -30.91 -17.30 41.35
C GLY A 24 -30.32 -16.27 40.41
N GLY A 25 -29.80 -15.17 40.96
CA GLY A 25 -28.99 -14.22 40.19
C GLY A 25 -27.80 -14.98 39.61
N GLU A 26 -27.86 -15.25 38.32
CA GLU A 26 -26.71 -15.68 37.54
C GLU A 26 -25.76 -14.48 37.52
N ALA A 27 -24.84 -14.47 38.48
CA ALA A 27 -23.71 -13.55 38.46
C ALA A 27 -23.01 -13.79 37.12
N ALA A 28 -23.11 -12.81 36.22
CA ALA A 28 -22.37 -12.80 34.98
C ALA A 28 -20.92 -13.15 35.32
N ALA A 29 -20.44 -14.27 34.79
CA ALA A 29 -19.05 -14.65 34.90
C ALA A 29 -18.19 -13.43 34.54
N PRO A 30 -17.14 -13.09 35.31
CA PRO A 30 -16.26 -12.01 34.94
C PRO A 30 -15.81 -12.24 33.51
N GLN A 31 -16.06 -11.30 32.60
CA GLN A 31 -15.42 -11.33 31.29
C GLN A 31 -13.91 -11.25 31.56
N GLU A 32 -13.23 -12.39 31.53
CA GLU A 32 -11.77 -12.44 31.54
C GLU A 32 -11.32 -11.59 30.36
N LYS A 33 -10.63 -10.48 30.68
CA LYS A 33 -10.00 -9.66 29.64
C LYS A 33 -9.09 -10.61 28.84
N PRO A 34 -9.24 -10.70 27.51
CA PRO A 34 -8.36 -11.52 26.69
C PRO A 34 -6.91 -11.18 27.00
N TYR A 35 -6.03 -12.19 27.03
CA TYR A 35 -4.60 -11.92 27.18
C TYR A 35 -4.14 -10.99 26.06
N GLU A 36 -3.55 -9.86 26.40
CA GLU A 36 -3.06 -8.88 25.44
C GLU A 36 -1.58 -9.12 25.15
N ARG A 37 -1.24 -9.26 23.86
CA ARG A 37 0.13 -9.34 23.37
C ARG A 37 0.40 -8.17 22.43
N ALA A 38 1.43 -7.39 22.74
CA ALA A 38 1.97 -6.42 21.80
C ALA A 38 3.12 -7.03 20.97
N SER A 39 3.21 -6.63 19.71
CA SER A 39 4.34 -6.89 18.84
C SER A 39 4.72 -5.64 18.05
N SER A 40 6.03 -5.39 17.96
CA SER A 40 6.60 -4.23 17.26
C SER A 40 7.56 -4.68 16.14
N ALA A 41 8.16 -3.71 15.46
CA ALA A 41 9.23 -3.96 14.49
C ALA A 41 10.44 -4.73 15.06
N ASP A 42 10.60 -4.81 16.39
CA ASP A 42 11.70 -5.55 17.03
C ASP A 42 11.49 -7.08 16.96
N ASP A 43 10.25 -7.54 16.85
CA ASP A 43 9.94 -8.97 16.66
C ASP A 43 10.09 -9.40 15.18
N GLN A 44 10.38 -8.46 14.26
CA GLN A 44 10.45 -8.69 12.82
C GLN A 44 11.71 -9.48 12.44
N GLU A 45 11.53 -10.69 11.90
CA GLU A 45 12.61 -11.51 11.37
C GLU A 45 12.78 -11.36 9.85
N GLY A 46 11.77 -10.86 9.14
CA GLY A 46 11.85 -10.66 7.71
C GLY A 46 10.72 -9.79 7.16
N VAL A 47 11.02 -9.08 6.08
CA VAL A 47 10.02 -8.30 5.35
C VAL A 47 10.28 -8.39 3.85
N SER A 48 9.21 -8.55 3.08
CA SER A 48 9.21 -8.44 1.63
C SER A 48 8.20 -7.40 1.19
N VAL A 49 8.61 -6.57 0.23
CA VAL A 49 7.78 -5.50 -0.31
C VAL A 49 7.74 -5.66 -1.82
N THR A 50 6.53 -5.75 -2.37
CA THR A 50 6.29 -5.74 -3.81
C THR A 50 5.61 -4.44 -4.18
N VAL A 51 6.17 -3.66 -5.11
CA VAL A 51 5.65 -2.34 -5.47
C VAL A 51 5.12 -2.35 -6.89
N TYR A 52 3.96 -1.75 -7.08
CA TYR A 52 3.27 -1.64 -8.36
C TYR A 52 3.36 -0.20 -8.89
N ASN A 53 3.09 0.02 -10.18
CA ASN A 53 3.13 1.37 -10.76
C ASN A 53 2.00 2.30 -10.25
N SER A 54 0.95 1.77 -9.62
CA SER A 54 -0.33 2.44 -9.35
C SER A 54 -0.61 2.77 -7.87
N ASN A 55 0.33 3.42 -7.19
CA ASN A 55 0.21 3.83 -5.77
C ASN A 55 -0.19 2.66 -4.85
N LEU A 56 0.45 1.50 -5.05
CA LEU A 56 0.12 0.25 -4.38
C LEU A 56 1.40 -0.50 -4.02
N GLY A 57 1.45 -0.99 -2.79
CA GLY A 57 2.46 -1.94 -2.31
C GLY A 57 1.79 -3.15 -1.67
N LEU A 58 2.37 -4.32 -1.87
CA LEU A 58 2.08 -5.55 -1.12
C LEU A 58 3.23 -5.78 -0.15
N VAL A 59 2.91 -5.79 1.14
CA VAL A 59 3.88 -6.05 2.21
C VAL A 59 3.62 -7.43 2.78
N LYS A 60 4.69 -8.18 3.00
CA LYS A 60 4.70 -9.42 3.77
C LYS A 60 5.71 -9.28 4.88
N GLU A 61 5.26 -9.39 6.12
CA GLU A 61 6.07 -9.22 7.31
C GLU A 61 6.02 -10.50 8.15
N ILE A 62 7.19 -10.99 8.53
CA ILE A 62 7.33 -12.19 9.35
C ILE A 62 7.85 -11.76 10.72
N ARG A 63 7.07 -12.00 11.76
CA ARG A 63 7.46 -11.77 13.16
C ARG A 63 7.55 -13.08 13.94
N ARG A 64 8.47 -13.14 14.89
CA ARG A 64 8.57 -14.26 15.82
C ARG A 64 7.84 -13.93 17.12
N LEU A 65 6.76 -14.65 17.41
CA LEU A 65 5.87 -14.37 18.53
C LEU A 65 5.68 -15.59 19.41
N THR A 66 5.47 -15.35 20.70
CA THR A 66 4.95 -16.33 21.64
C THR A 66 3.55 -15.88 22.05
N LEU A 67 2.55 -16.65 21.67
CA LEU A 67 1.14 -16.40 21.99
C LEU A 67 0.69 -17.45 23.01
N PRO A 68 -0.15 -17.11 23.99
CA PRO A 68 -0.74 -18.10 24.88
C PRO A 68 -1.70 -19.00 24.09
N GLU A 69 -1.98 -20.19 24.61
CA GLU A 69 -3.08 -21.02 24.11
C GLU A 69 -4.43 -20.37 24.44
N GLY A 70 -5.42 -20.53 23.55
CA GLY A 70 -6.74 -19.91 23.67
C GLY A 70 -6.83 -18.54 23.01
N VAL A 71 -7.76 -17.71 23.51
CA VAL A 71 -8.08 -16.41 22.91
C VAL A 71 -7.15 -15.31 23.42
N THR A 72 -6.52 -14.58 22.49
CA THR A 72 -5.59 -13.48 22.79
C THR A 72 -5.86 -12.29 21.87
N GLU A 73 -5.64 -11.07 22.37
CA GLU A 73 -5.60 -9.87 21.55
C GLU A 73 -4.15 -9.57 21.16
N LEU A 74 -3.85 -9.55 19.87
CA LEU A 74 -2.55 -9.20 19.31
C LEU A 74 -2.57 -7.78 18.75
N LYS A 75 -1.82 -6.86 19.38
CA LYS A 75 -1.53 -5.52 18.87
C LYS A 75 -0.24 -5.55 18.06
N PHE A 76 -0.35 -5.51 16.74
CA PHE A 76 0.75 -5.57 15.79
C PHE A 76 1.05 -4.17 15.26
N SER A 77 1.99 -3.48 15.92
CA SER A 77 2.34 -2.08 15.65
C SER A 77 3.41 -1.93 14.58
N ASP A 78 3.72 -0.69 14.20
CA ASP A 78 4.78 -0.31 13.25
C ASP A 78 4.54 -0.80 11.82
N VAL A 79 3.26 -0.94 11.47
CA VAL A 79 2.81 -1.27 10.12
C VAL A 79 2.65 -0.01 9.26
N ALA A 80 2.36 -0.19 7.96
CA ALA A 80 2.11 0.95 7.08
C ALA A 80 0.86 1.75 7.53
N GLY A 81 0.95 3.08 7.52
CA GLY A 81 -0.15 3.97 7.87
C GLY A 81 -1.25 4.06 6.81
N HIS A 82 -0.95 3.67 5.57
CA HIS A 82 -1.91 3.61 4.45
C HIS A 82 -2.36 2.19 4.12
N ILE A 83 -2.41 1.30 5.12
CA ILE A 83 -2.95 -0.05 4.97
C ILE A 83 -4.38 0.00 4.42
N MET A 84 -4.68 -0.98 3.56
CA MET A 84 -6.04 -1.34 3.15
C MET A 84 -6.53 -2.47 4.06
N PRO A 85 -7.31 -2.19 5.13
CA PRO A 85 -7.59 -3.18 6.17
C PRO A 85 -8.27 -4.45 5.65
N GLN A 86 -9.04 -4.33 4.58
CA GLN A 86 -9.77 -5.43 3.94
C GLN A 86 -8.85 -6.45 3.25
N THR A 87 -7.57 -6.14 3.14
CA THR A 87 -6.56 -6.96 2.44
C THR A 87 -5.62 -7.67 3.39
N VAL A 88 -5.76 -7.38 4.69
CA VAL A 88 -4.90 -7.91 5.73
C VAL A 88 -5.18 -9.39 5.93
N HIS A 89 -4.12 -10.17 6.03
CA HIS A 89 -4.14 -11.60 6.24
C HIS A 89 -3.01 -11.98 7.18
N ILE A 90 -3.30 -12.80 8.19
CA ILE A 90 -2.32 -13.26 9.18
C ILE A 90 -2.37 -14.79 9.26
N VAL A 91 -1.20 -15.42 9.24
CA VAL A 91 -1.06 -16.88 9.37
C VAL A 91 0.12 -17.24 10.25
N SER A 92 0.00 -18.34 10.99
CA SER A 92 1.17 -19.00 11.55
C SER A 92 1.88 -19.80 10.46
N LEU A 93 3.18 -19.60 10.32
CA LEU A 93 4.02 -20.44 9.46
C LEU A 93 4.39 -21.77 10.12
N ALA A 94 4.15 -21.91 11.43
CA ALA A 94 4.46 -23.10 12.20
C ALA A 94 3.25 -24.01 12.42
N ASP A 95 2.05 -23.43 12.49
CA ASP A 95 0.78 -24.13 12.66
C ASP A 95 -0.38 -23.34 12.02
N PRO A 96 -0.53 -23.36 10.68
CA PRO A 96 -1.53 -22.55 9.98
C PRO A 96 -2.98 -22.85 10.39
N ALA A 97 -3.29 -24.07 10.83
CA ALA A 97 -4.63 -24.46 11.24
C ALA A 97 -4.93 -24.13 12.71
N GLY A 98 -3.89 -23.94 13.52
CA GLY A 98 -4.01 -23.65 14.94
C GLY A 98 -3.99 -22.15 15.29
N LEU A 99 -3.92 -21.24 14.32
CA LEU A 99 -4.04 -19.80 14.53
C LEU A 99 -5.22 -19.23 13.75
N ASN A 100 -6.35 -19.03 14.43
CA ASN A 100 -7.58 -18.54 13.83
C ASN A 100 -7.78 -17.05 14.14
N VAL A 101 -8.21 -16.28 13.14
CA VAL A 101 -8.62 -14.88 13.34
C VAL A 101 -10.10 -14.86 13.69
N LEU A 102 -10.41 -14.37 14.90
CA LEU A 102 -11.78 -14.16 15.35
C LEU A 102 -12.27 -12.77 14.96
N GLU A 103 -11.43 -11.74 15.17
CA GLU A 103 -11.75 -10.35 14.87
C GLU A 103 -10.49 -9.60 14.37
N GLN A 104 -10.71 -8.58 13.54
CA GLN A 104 -9.67 -7.71 13.03
C GLN A 104 -10.12 -6.25 13.08
N ASN A 105 -9.33 -5.42 13.74
CA ASN A 105 -9.51 -3.97 13.83
C ASN A 105 -8.25 -3.27 13.31
N TYR A 106 -8.44 -2.18 12.56
CA TYR A 106 -7.35 -1.28 12.18
C TYR A 106 -7.52 0.04 12.92
N GLU A 107 -6.60 0.33 13.83
CA GLU A 107 -6.63 1.54 14.63
C GLU A 107 -5.90 2.66 13.90
N TYR A 108 -6.67 3.53 13.23
CA TYR A 108 -6.17 4.67 12.44
C TYR A 108 -6.13 5.99 13.22
N ASP A 109 -6.62 6.02 14.46
CA ASP A 109 -6.55 7.17 15.35
C ASP A 109 -5.12 7.29 15.93
N LEU A 110 -4.20 7.78 15.10
CA LEU A 110 -2.83 8.03 15.51
C LEU A 110 -2.73 9.23 16.46
N LEU A 111 -1.79 9.15 17.39
CA LEU A 111 -1.45 10.23 18.30
C LEU A 111 -1.04 11.49 17.52
N SER A 112 -1.84 12.55 17.67
CA SER A 112 -1.50 13.91 17.26
C SER A 112 -1.93 14.89 18.35
N PRO A 113 -1.36 16.10 18.43
CA PRO A 113 -1.79 17.10 19.41
C PRO A 113 -3.30 17.35 19.37
N GLN A 114 -3.87 17.42 18.17
CA GLN A 114 -5.31 17.61 17.97
C GLN A 114 -6.11 16.38 18.44
N LYS A 115 -5.73 15.16 18.04
CA LYS A 115 -6.43 13.94 18.49
C LYS A 115 -6.34 13.75 20.00
N LEU A 116 -5.21 14.10 20.60
CA LEU A 116 -5.03 14.08 22.05
C LEU A 116 -6.01 15.06 22.71
N LEU A 117 -6.08 16.30 22.23
CA LEU A 117 -7.08 17.28 22.69
C LEU A 117 -8.52 16.74 22.56
N ASP A 118 -8.87 16.17 21.41
CA ASP A 118 -10.20 15.63 21.13
C ASP A 118 -10.58 14.52 22.13
N LYS A 119 -9.66 13.62 22.49
CA LYS A 119 -9.89 12.53 23.47
C LYS A 119 -10.02 13.03 24.92
N PHE A 120 -9.64 14.28 25.18
CA PHE A 120 -9.74 14.95 26.47
C PHE A 120 -10.86 16.01 26.54
N VAL A 121 -11.70 16.13 25.51
CA VAL A 121 -12.95 16.90 25.59
C VAL A 121 -13.82 16.35 26.72
N GLY A 122 -14.31 17.25 27.58
CA GLY A 122 -15.07 16.93 28.79
C GLY A 122 -14.22 16.47 29.98
N LYS A 123 -12.89 16.35 29.84
CA LYS A 123 -11.98 15.92 30.90
C LYS A 123 -11.10 17.07 31.40
N GLU A 124 -10.61 16.92 32.62
CA GLU A 124 -9.64 17.85 33.21
C GLU A 124 -8.22 17.56 32.72
N ILE A 125 -7.52 18.61 32.32
CA ILE A 125 -6.09 18.62 32.06
C ILE A 125 -5.46 19.81 32.79
N LYS A 126 -4.14 19.94 32.79
CA LYS A 126 -3.45 21.08 33.40
C LYS A 126 -2.83 21.98 32.34
N VAL A 127 -2.69 23.26 32.67
CA VAL A 127 -1.95 24.23 31.85
C VAL A 127 -0.94 24.99 32.70
N VAL A 128 0.19 25.35 32.09
CA VAL A 128 1.20 26.19 32.77
C VAL A 128 0.91 27.65 32.47
N ARG A 129 0.56 28.43 33.50
CA ARG A 129 0.47 29.90 33.47
C ARG A 129 1.41 30.48 34.52
N ASP A 130 2.28 31.39 34.10
CA ASP A 130 3.24 32.09 34.97
C ASP A 130 4.08 31.15 35.86
N GLY A 131 4.41 29.96 35.32
CA GLY A 131 5.17 28.93 36.03
C GLY A 131 4.35 28.05 36.98
N VAL A 132 3.04 28.25 37.07
CA VAL A 132 2.12 27.48 37.93
C VAL A 132 1.23 26.57 37.08
N GLU A 133 1.05 25.32 37.52
CA GLU A 133 0.08 24.39 36.92
C GLU A 133 -1.33 24.70 37.42
N VAL A 134 -2.24 24.98 36.50
CA VAL A 134 -3.64 25.27 36.79
C VAL A 134 -4.54 24.27 36.07
N PRO A 135 -5.52 23.64 36.75
CA PRO A 135 -6.46 22.72 36.10
C PRO A 135 -7.44 23.48 35.19
N ILE A 136 -7.74 22.88 34.04
CA ILE A 136 -8.77 23.33 33.10
C ILE A 136 -9.58 22.13 32.60
N THR A 137 -10.83 22.36 32.21
CA THR A 137 -11.64 21.36 31.51
C THR A 137 -11.78 21.74 30.05
N ILE A 138 -11.40 20.87 29.12
CA ILE A 138 -11.64 21.12 27.69
C ILE A 138 -13.13 20.95 27.42
N LEU A 139 -13.76 21.93 26.77
CA LEU A 139 -15.18 21.90 26.41
C LEU A 139 -15.39 21.59 24.93
N SER A 140 -14.52 22.10 24.05
CA SER A 140 -14.60 21.89 22.60
C SER A 140 -13.23 22.10 21.96
N THR A 141 -13.01 21.45 20.82
CA THR A 141 -11.81 21.58 19.98
C THR A 141 -12.15 21.97 18.53
N ASN A 142 -13.44 22.18 18.22
CA ASN A 142 -13.92 22.50 16.88
C ASN A 142 -13.56 23.94 16.49
N GLY A 143 -12.58 24.11 15.60
CA GLY A 143 -12.13 25.43 15.12
C GLY A 143 -11.27 26.21 16.12
N GLY A 144 -10.80 25.55 17.19
CA GLY A 144 -10.02 26.15 18.28
C GLY A 144 -10.32 25.47 19.61
N ILE A 145 -9.49 25.71 20.63
CA ILE A 145 -9.67 25.14 21.96
C ILE A 145 -10.61 26.05 22.76
N VAL A 146 -11.72 25.50 23.24
CA VAL A 146 -12.60 26.14 24.23
C VAL A 146 -12.43 25.40 25.54
N TYR A 147 -12.07 26.10 26.62
CA TYR A 147 -11.82 25.48 27.91
C TYR A 147 -12.43 26.29 29.06
N ARG A 148 -12.73 25.58 30.15
CA ARG A 148 -13.19 26.14 31.41
C ARG A 148 -12.03 26.19 32.40
N MET A 149 -11.86 27.32 33.07
CA MET A 149 -10.94 27.49 34.20
C MET A 149 -11.70 28.19 35.33
N GLY A 150 -11.94 27.47 36.43
CA GLY A 150 -12.92 27.90 37.44
C GLY A 150 -14.31 28.05 36.83
N ASP A 151 -14.93 29.22 37.03
CA ASP A 151 -16.28 29.53 36.50
C ASP A 151 -16.26 30.27 35.16
N ARG A 152 -15.09 30.43 34.54
CA ARG A 152 -14.93 31.21 33.29
C ARG A 152 -14.61 30.31 32.11
N ILE A 153 -15.06 30.74 30.93
CA ILE A 153 -14.84 30.07 29.65
C ILE A 153 -13.87 30.92 28.82
N PHE A 154 -12.91 30.25 28.20
CA PHE A 154 -11.85 30.84 27.41
C PHE A 154 -11.79 30.16 26.04
N THR A 155 -11.36 30.91 25.02
CA THR A 155 -11.22 30.45 23.62
C THR A 155 -9.83 30.73 23.04
N ASP A 156 -8.92 31.25 23.87
CA ASP A 156 -7.54 31.53 23.49
C ASP A 156 -6.68 30.26 23.56
N HIS A 157 -5.45 30.33 23.05
CA HIS A 157 -4.50 29.22 23.24
C HIS A 157 -3.99 29.25 24.69
N PRO A 158 -4.29 28.25 25.54
CA PRO A 158 -4.08 28.32 27.00
C PRO A 158 -2.61 28.26 27.46
N GLY A 159 -1.67 28.05 26.54
CA GLY A 159 -0.24 27.92 26.82
C GLY A 159 0.23 26.47 26.74
N LYS A 160 1.15 26.05 27.62
CA LYS A 160 1.64 24.67 27.65
C LYS A 160 0.62 23.76 28.32
N LEU A 161 0.10 22.80 27.56
CA LEU A 161 -0.83 21.79 28.02
C LEU A 161 -0.10 20.61 28.65
N ILE A 162 -0.63 20.09 29.75
CA ILE A 162 -0.14 18.91 30.45
C ILE A 162 -1.33 17.95 30.59
N PHE A 163 -1.23 16.81 29.90
CA PHE A 163 -2.22 15.75 29.95
C PHE A 163 -1.88 14.76 31.07
N PRO A 164 -2.87 14.18 31.76
CA PRO A 164 -2.63 13.22 32.84
C PRO A 164 -2.03 11.89 32.35
N GLY A 165 -2.11 11.60 31.05
CA GLY A 165 -1.56 10.40 30.42
C GLY A 165 -2.01 10.28 28.97
N LEU A 166 -1.54 9.23 28.29
CA LEU A 166 -2.00 8.86 26.95
C LEU A 166 -3.30 8.04 27.07
N PRO A 167 -4.38 8.38 26.34
CA PRO A 167 -5.60 7.57 26.31
C PRO A 167 -5.31 6.16 25.78
N GLU A 168 -5.92 5.13 26.37
CA GLU A 168 -5.67 3.71 26.01
C GLU A 168 -5.94 3.39 24.52
N ASN A 169 -6.81 4.16 23.87
CA ASN A 169 -7.21 4.00 22.47
C ASN A 169 -6.54 5.02 21.53
N LEU A 170 -5.44 5.65 21.94
CA LEU A 170 -4.69 6.58 21.10
C LEU A 170 -3.28 6.05 20.91
N LEU A 171 -3.05 5.36 19.80
CA LEU A 171 -1.81 4.65 19.54
C LEU A 171 -0.78 5.60 18.89
N PRO A 172 0.51 5.48 19.25
CA PRO A 172 1.55 6.34 18.69
C PRO A 172 1.83 6.05 17.21
N ASN A 173 1.66 4.79 16.80
CA ASN A 173 1.98 4.29 15.46
C ASN A 173 0.80 3.47 14.91
N PRO A 174 0.64 3.37 13.58
CA PRO A 174 -0.33 2.48 12.95
C PRO A 174 -0.23 1.07 13.50
N THR A 175 -1.38 0.50 13.89
CA THR A 175 -1.44 -0.79 14.57
C THR A 175 -2.63 -1.60 14.07
N LEU A 176 -2.37 -2.85 13.72
CA LEU A 176 -3.40 -3.86 13.49
C LEU A 176 -3.70 -4.55 14.81
N VAL A 177 -4.97 -4.66 15.18
CA VAL A 177 -5.40 -5.33 16.40
C VAL A 177 -6.23 -6.55 16.01
N TRP A 178 -5.73 -7.74 16.34
CA TRP A 178 -6.43 -8.99 16.07
C TRP A 178 -6.88 -9.67 17.35
N ARG A 179 -8.10 -10.17 17.37
CA ARG A 179 -8.50 -11.19 18.33
C ARG A 179 -8.23 -12.54 17.70
N LEU A 180 -7.31 -13.30 18.26
CA LEU A 180 -6.82 -14.58 17.72
C LEU A 180 -7.18 -15.71 18.67
N GLU A 181 -7.48 -16.88 18.14
CA GLU A 181 -7.48 -18.15 18.88
C GLU A 181 -6.25 -18.95 18.46
N ASN A 182 -5.43 -19.35 19.43
CA ASN A 182 -4.15 -20.00 19.19
C ASN A 182 -4.05 -21.35 19.92
N GLN A 183 -3.51 -22.37 19.26
CA GLN A 183 -3.42 -23.74 19.79
C GLN A 183 -2.03 -24.13 20.32
N ILE A 184 -1.01 -23.31 20.08
CA ILE A 184 0.38 -23.64 20.47
C ILE A 184 1.03 -22.58 21.35
N THR A 185 1.72 -23.00 22.41
CA THR A 185 2.38 -22.06 23.35
C THR A 185 3.87 -21.83 23.06
N ARG A 186 4.45 -22.59 22.12
CA ARG A 186 5.86 -22.42 21.70
C ARG A 186 6.02 -21.18 20.81
N PRO A 187 7.22 -20.54 20.78
CA PRO A 187 7.51 -19.49 19.82
C PRO A 187 7.23 -19.93 18.38
N GLN A 188 6.53 -19.10 17.62
CA GLN A 188 6.12 -19.34 16.24
C GLN A 188 6.40 -18.14 15.36
N LYS A 189 6.64 -18.39 14.07
CA LYS A 189 6.72 -17.32 13.07
C LYS A 189 5.31 -17.06 12.55
N VAL A 190 4.91 -15.81 12.58
CA VAL A 190 3.63 -15.34 12.08
C VAL A 190 3.90 -14.44 10.89
N GLU A 191 3.24 -14.70 9.76
CA GLU A 191 3.29 -13.86 8.57
C GLU A 191 2.03 -13.01 8.50
N ALA A 192 2.21 -11.69 8.48
CA ALA A 192 1.18 -10.72 8.14
C ALA A 192 1.39 -10.25 6.69
N THR A 193 0.35 -10.35 5.86
CA THR A 193 0.33 -9.87 4.48
C THR A 193 -0.75 -8.82 4.33
N TYR A 194 -0.43 -7.70 3.68
CA TYR A 194 -1.41 -6.63 3.45
C TYR A 194 -1.04 -5.75 2.25
N LEU A 195 -2.05 -5.13 1.65
CA LEU A 195 -1.86 -4.04 0.70
C LEU A 195 -1.81 -2.70 1.43
N THR A 196 -0.99 -1.80 0.89
CA THR A 196 -0.86 -0.42 1.35
C THR A 196 -0.87 0.52 0.15
N GLY A 197 -1.46 1.70 0.34
CA GLY A 197 -1.21 2.84 -0.53
C GLY A 197 0.15 3.49 -0.23
N GLY A 198 0.46 4.54 -0.98
CA GLY A 198 1.63 5.39 -0.74
C GLY A 198 2.93 4.83 -1.32
N MET A 199 2.89 3.80 -2.17
CA MET A 199 4.09 3.25 -2.80
C MET A 199 3.95 3.24 -4.31
N SER A 200 4.95 3.76 -5.02
CA SER A 200 4.95 3.74 -6.48
C SER A 200 6.36 3.59 -7.01
N TRP A 201 6.49 3.12 -8.23
CA TRP A 201 7.79 3.08 -8.90
C TRP A 201 7.66 3.42 -10.38
N LYS A 202 8.74 3.93 -10.94
CA LYS A 202 8.90 4.21 -12.37
C LYS A 202 10.29 3.81 -12.85
N SER A 203 10.44 3.63 -14.16
CA SER A 203 11.74 3.41 -14.79
C SER A 203 12.16 4.63 -15.61
N ASP A 204 13.45 4.96 -15.54
CA ASP A 204 14.09 6.03 -16.28
C ASP A 204 15.37 5.46 -16.92
N TYR A 205 15.61 5.74 -18.19
CA TYR A 205 16.77 5.28 -18.93
C TYR A 205 17.59 6.46 -19.41
N VAL A 206 18.90 6.32 -19.36
CA VAL A 206 19.87 7.29 -19.86
C VAL A 206 20.70 6.59 -20.92
N ALA A 207 20.64 7.08 -22.16
CA ALA A 207 21.48 6.63 -23.27
C ALA A 207 22.48 7.72 -23.63
N VAL A 208 23.74 7.34 -23.75
CA VAL A 208 24.80 8.21 -24.28
C VAL A 208 25.19 7.68 -25.65
N LEU A 209 24.94 8.47 -26.69
CA LEU A 209 25.26 8.14 -28.07
C LEU A 209 26.74 8.41 -28.34
N ASP A 210 27.39 7.48 -29.05
CA ASP A 210 28.77 7.63 -29.48
C ASP A 210 28.94 8.74 -30.53
N LYS A 211 30.18 9.04 -30.89
CA LYS A 211 30.48 10.14 -31.82
C LYS A 211 29.92 9.86 -33.22
N GLU A 212 29.96 8.59 -33.64
CA GLU A 212 29.59 8.12 -34.96
C GLU A 212 28.08 7.85 -35.15
N ASP A 213 27.26 8.00 -34.09
CA ASP A 213 25.83 7.66 -34.05
C ASP A 213 25.52 6.18 -34.30
N GLN A 214 26.43 5.28 -33.93
CA GLN A 214 26.33 3.84 -34.19
C GLN A 214 26.13 3.00 -32.92
N LYS A 215 26.47 3.54 -31.75
CA LYS A 215 26.37 2.81 -30.48
C LYS A 215 25.89 3.71 -29.35
N ILE A 216 25.24 3.09 -28.37
CA ILE A 216 24.86 3.76 -27.11
C ILE A 216 25.43 3.03 -25.90
N ASP A 217 25.76 3.80 -24.87
CA ASP A 217 25.88 3.29 -23.50
C ASP A 217 24.54 3.56 -22.80
N LEU A 218 23.84 2.50 -22.40
CA LEU A 218 22.51 2.54 -21.80
C LEU A 218 22.57 2.20 -20.32
N THR A 219 22.02 3.09 -19.49
CA THR A 219 21.81 2.84 -18.07
C THR A 219 20.33 2.96 -17.73
N GLY A 220 19.76 1.93 -17.11
CA GLY A 220 18.39 1.93 -16.61
C GLY A 220 18.35 2.11 -15.10
N TRP A 221 17.44 2.95 -14.63
CA TRP A 221 17.18 3.22 -13.22
C TRP A 221 15.72 2.91 -12.90
N VAL A 222 15.50 2.35 -11.71
CA VAL A 222 14.21 2.34 -11.05
C VAL A 222 14.20 3.45 -10.02
N THR A 223 13.21 4.32 -10.10
CA THR A 223 12.90 5.30 -9.06
C THR A 223 11.68 4.81 -8.28
N LEU A 224 11.88 4.46 -7.02
CA LEU A 224 10.86 4.03 -6.07
C LEU A 224 10.50 5.19 -5.13
N ASP A 225 9.22 5.45 -4.93
CA ASP A 225 8.73 6.41 -3.94
C ASP A 225 7.96 5.67 -2.85
N ASN A 226 8.34 5.90 -1.59
CA ASN A 226 7.66 5.35 -0.42
C ASN A 226 7.16 6.48 0.48
N ARG A 227 5.84 6.54 0.60
CA ARG A 227 5.03 7.38 1.49
C ARG A 227 3.96 6.55 2.15
N SER A 228 4.23 5.26 2.42
CA SER A 228 3.26 4.36 3.04
C SER A 228 3.03 4.66 4.52
N GLY A 229 3.79 5.57 5.12
CA GLY A 229 3.79 5.83 6.56
C GLY A 229 4.64 4.83 7.35
N ALA A 230 5.48 4.02 6.69
CA ALA A 230 6.34 3.04 7.35
C ALA A 230 7.70 2.87 6.65
N THR A 231 8.71 2.54 7.47
CA THR A 231 10.05 2.20 6.99
C THR A 231 10.24 0.68 7.02
N PHE A 232 10.52 0.08 5.86
CA PHE A 232 10.79 -1.34 5.73
C PHE A 232 12.30 -1.60 5.69
N LYS A 233 12.88 -2.01 6.82
CA LYS A 233 14.33 -2.26 6.96
C LYS A 233 14.72 -3.60 6.33
N ASN A 234 15.81 -3.63 5.57
CA ASN A 234 16.36 -4.85 4.97
C ASN A 234 15.34 -5.68 4.16
N ALA A 235 14.44 -5.02 3.44
CA ALA A 235 13.36 -5.65 2.72
C ALA A 235 13.82 -6.37 1.46
N LYS A 236 13.21 -7.53 1.19
CA LYS A 236 13.25 -8.17 -0.14
C LYS A 236 12.30 -7.41 -1.07
N LEU A 237 12.87 -6.62 -1.98
CA LEU A 237 12.13 -5.77 -2.90
C LEU A 237 11.80 -6.49 -4.21
N LYS A 238 10.53 -6.43 -4.60
CA LYS A 238 10.05 -6.80 -5.93
C LYS A 238 9.30 -5.62 -6.55
N LEU A 239 9.32 -5.54 -7.88
CA LEU A 239 8.61 -4.52 -8.65
C LEU A 239 7.77 -5.24 -9.69
N VAL A 240 6.49 -4.87 -9.77
CA VAL A 240 5.58 -5.39 -10.78
C VAL A 240 5.32 -4.28 -11.78
N ALA A 241 5.60 -4.59 -13.04
CA ALA A 241 5.35 -3.75 -14.19
C ALA A 241 4.07 -4.18 -14.90
N GLY A 242 3.17 -3.22 -15.08
CA GLY A 242 1.91 -3.36 -15.80
C GLY A 242 0.71 -2.82 -15.02
N ASP A 243 -0.42 -2.71 -15.72
CA ASP A 243 -1.64 -2.12 -15.18
C ASP A 243 -2.45 -3.16 -14.42
N VAL A 244 -2.23 -3.24 -13.10
CA VAL A 244 -3.06 -4.10 -12.24
C VAL A 244 -4.49 -3.59 -12.25
N HIS A 245 -5.42 -4.43 -12.71
CA HIS A 245 -6.84 -4.12 -12.65
C HIS A 245 -7.28 -3.98 -11.19
N ARG A 246 -7.76 -2.79 -10.83
CA ARG A 246 -8.30 -2.50 -9.50
C ARG A 246 -9.78 -2.17 -9.62
N VAL A 247 -10.58 -2.82 -8.79
CA VAL A 247 -11.94 -2.36 -8.53
C VAL A 247 -11.80 -1.13 -7.63
N LEU A 248 -12.14 0.04 -8.15
CA LEU A 248 -12.29 1.25 -7.34
C LEU A 248 -13.67 1.19 -6.71
N ASP A 249 -13.74 1.07 -5.38
CA ASP A 249 -15.00 1.20 -4.68
C ASP A 249 -15.57 2.59 -4.96
N GLN A 250 -16.76 2.64 -5.57
CA GLN A 250 -17.50 3.88 -5.79
C GLN A 250 -18.02 4.41 -4.44
N TYR A 251 -17.15 5.01 -3.64
CA TYR A 251 -17.56 5.81 -2.48
C TYR A 251 -17.41 7.29 -2.78
N GLY A 252 -18.48 7.85 -3.32
CA GLY A 252 -18.72 9.28 -3.35
C GLY A 252 -20.23 9.54 -3.39
N PRO A 253 -20.82 10.28 -2.44
CA PRO A 253 -22.21 10.72 -2.54
C PRO A 253 -22.31 11.88 -3.54
N TYR A 254 -21.95 11.63 -4.81
CA TYR A 254 -22.10 12.57 -5.93
C TYR A 254 -22.15 11.81 -7.26
N GLU A 255 -23.05 10.84 -7.40
CA GLU A 255 -23.46 10.35 -8.73
C GLU A 255 -24.98 10.33 -8.86
N GLY A 256 -25.55 11.51 -8.72
CA GLY A 256 -26.89 11.81 -9.23
C GLY A 256 -26.81 12.62 -10.52
N LEU A 257 -26.00 12.23 -11.51
CA LEU A 257 -26.05 12.73 -12.91
C LEU A 257 -24.95 12.06 -13.77
N ARG A 258 -25.18 10.83 -14.23
CA ARG A 258 -24.81 10.31 -15.57
C ARG A 258 -25.17 8.82 -15.69
N LYS A 259 -26.46 8.53 -15.64
CA LYS A 259 -27.04 7.38 -16.35
C LYS A 259 -27.83 7.91 -17.53
N LEU A 260 -27.26 7.77 -18.71
CA LEU A 260 -27.87 7.73 -20.05
C LEU A 260 -26.70 7.43 -20.99
N GLU A 261 -26.41 6.14 -21.22
CA GLU A 261 -26.50 5.42 -22.50
C GLU A 261 -25.15 4.68 -22.63
N ALA A 262 -24.96 3.45 -23.09
CA ALA A 262 -25.77 2.37 -23.67
C ALA A 262 -24.95 1.07 -23.46
N ALA A 263 -25.58 -0.04 -23.05
CA ALA A 263 -25.94 -1.19 -23.89
C ALA A 263 -24.99 -2.41 -23.75
N GLU A 264 -25.57 -3.45 -23.13
CA GLU A 264 -25.44 -4.91 -23.35
C GLU A 264 -24.10 -5.57 -23.76
N ALA A 265 -23.64 -6.53 -22.94
CA ALA A 265 -23.77 -7.98 -23.21
C ALA A 265 -23.29 -8.84 -22.01
N LYS A 266 -24.02 -9.94 -21.72
CA LYS A 266 -23.64 -11.05 -20.82
C LYS A 266 -23.26 -12.29 -21.68
N PRO A 267 -22.89 -13.45 -21.10
CA PRO A 267 -21.70 -13.77 -20.29
C PRO A 267 -20.95 -15.02 -20.87
N ALA A 268 -19.76 -15.36 -20.39
CA ALA A 268 -19.24 -16.73 -20.54
C ALA A 268 -18.29 -17.12 -19.41
N SER A 269 -18.66 -18.18 -18.70
CA SER A 269 -17.85 -18.91 -17.74
C SER A 269 -17.01 -19.98 -18.43
N ALA A 270 -15.74 -20.12 -18.05
CA ALA A 270 -15.02 -21.40 -18.01
C ALA A 270 -13.84 -21.29 -17.03
N PRO A 271 -13.46 -22.39 -16.36
CA PRO A 271 -12.63 -22.39 -15.15
C PRO A 271 -11.15 -22.32 -15.49
N PHE A 272 -10.42 -21.40 -14.84
CA PHE A 272 -8.98 -21.26 -15.04
C PHE A 272 -8.18 -22.41 -14.39
N LYS A 273 -7.15 -22.86 -15.11
CA LYS A 273 -5.93 -23.42 -14.52
C LYS A 273 -4.75 -23.24 -15.48
N GLU A 274 -3.85 -22.31 -15.13
CA GLU A 274 -2.37 -22.30 -15.32
C GLU A 274 -1.85 -20.95 -14.78
N GLU A 275 -0.67 -20.84 -14.15
CA GLU A 275 -0.06 -19.53 -13.88
C GLU A 275 1.45 -19.50 -14.17
N SER A 276 1.79 -18.78 -15.25
CA SER A 276 2.70 -17.62 -15.19
C SER A 276 2.05 -16.53 -14.31
N PHE A 277 2.79 -15.65 -13.63
CA PHE A 277 2.16 -14.58 -12.81
C PHE A 277 1.52 -13.49 -13.69
N PHE A 278 0.40 -13.83 -14.31
CA PHE A 278 -0.41 -13.03 -15.24
C PHE A 278 0.42 -12.34 -16.36
N GLU A 279 -0.18 -11.44 -17.13
CA GLU A 279 0.46 -10.65 -18.20
C GLU A 279 1.46 -9.57 -17.67
N TYR A 280 2.01 -9.74 -16.45
CA TYR A 280 2.87 -8.74 -15.79
C TYR A 280 4.35 -9.14 -15.77
N HIS A 281 5.24 -8.14 -15.77
CA HIS A 281 6.68 -8.37 -15.61
C HIS A 281 7.12 -8.15 -14.15
N LEU A 282 7.73 -9.17 -13.54
CA LEU A 282 8.22 -9.12 -12.16
C LEU A 282 9.74 -8.93 -12.10
N TYR A 283 10.20 -7.84 -11.48
CA TYR A 283 11.61 -7.55 -11.27
C TYR A 283 11.96 -7.71 -9.79
N SER A 284 12.89 -8.60 -9.49
CA SER A 284 13.34 -8.84 -8.11
C SER A 284 14.72 -8.24 -7.89
N LEU A 285 14.86 -7.40 -6.85
CA LEU A 285 16.17 -6.93 -6.43
C LEU A 285 16.89 -8.06 -5.69
N GLN A 286 18.05 -8.47 -6.21
CA GLN A 286 18.81 -9.63 -5.69
C GLN A 286 19.42 -9.41 -4.30
N ARG A 287 19.38 -8.18 -3.78
CA ARG A 287 19.89 -7.80 -2.46
C ARG A 287 18.80 -7.13 -1.63
N PRO A 288 18.79 -7.32 -0.30
CA PRO A 288 17.89 -6.59 0.57
C PRO A 288 18.20 -5.09 0.52
N THR A 289 17.18 -4.28 0.75
CA THR A 289 17.30 -2.81 0.78
C THR A 289 16.31 -2.21 1.78
N THR A 290 16.70 -1.10 2.41
CA THR A 290 15.82 -0.39 3.35
C THR A 290 15.00 0.66 2.60
N LEU A 291 13.68 0.53 2.64
CA LEU A 291 12.73 1.48 2.09
C LEU A 291 12.30 2.42 3.22
N LYS A 292 12.87 3.62 3.31
CA LYS A 292 12.47 4.59 4.33
C LYS A 292 11.11 5.18 3.97
N ASP A 293 10.34 5.55 4.98
CA ASP A 293 9.17 6.39 4.78
C ASP A 293 9.60 7.79 4.30
N ASN A 294 8.73 8.45 3.55
CA ASN A 294 8.96 9.76 2.93
C ASN A 294 10.29 9.83 2.15
N GLN A 295 10.61 8.77 1.40
CA GLN A 295 11.84 8.68 0.63
C GLN A 295 11.58 8.26 -0.80
N THR A 296 12.21 8.98 -1.73
CA THR A 296 12.49 8.49 -3.08
C THR A 296 13.85 7.76 -3.10
N LYS A 297 13.89 6.54 -3.63
CA LYS A 297 15.08 5.70 -3.76
C LYS A 297 15.31 5.33 -5.22
N GLN A 298 16.54 5.54 -5.69
CA GLN A 298 16.96 5.05 -7.00
C GLN A 298 17.77 3.76 -6.88
N VAL A 299 17.49 2.80 -7.76
CA VAL A 299 18.16 1.51 -7.85
C VAL A 299 18.52 1.26 -9.31
N ALA A 300 19.75 0.84 -9.57
CA ALA A 300 20.16 0.46 -10.93
C ALA A 300 19.37 -0.78 -11.38
N LEU A 301 18.74 -0.69 -12.55
CA LEU A 301 18.04 -1.77 -13.21
C LEU A 301 18.99 -2.56 -14.12
N LEU A 302 19.73 -1.84 -14.97
CA LEU A 302 20.67 -2.42 -15.92
C LEU A 302 21.73 -1.41 -16.34
N THR A 303 22.85 -1.95 -16.84
CA THR A 303 23.88 -1.18 -17.53
C THR A 303 24.35 -2.01 -18.72
N ALA A 304 24.28 -1.43 -19.92
CA ALA A 304 24.71 -2.06 -21.15
C ALA A 304 25.57 -1.07 -21.94
N ASN A 305 26.80 -1.47 -22.25
CA ASN A 305 27.76 -0.60 -22.92
C ASN A 305 27.94 -0.99 -24.38
N GLN A 306 28.10 0.01 -25.25
CA GLN A 306 28.36 -0.14 -26.67
C GLN A 306 27.27 -0.96 -27.39
N VAL A 307 26.00 -0.72 -27.03
CA VAL A 307 24.83 -1.34 -27.66
C VAL A 307 24.70 -0.78 -29.07
N PRO A 308 24.68 -1.62 -30.12
CA PRO A 308 24.52 -1.16 -31.50
C PRO A 308 23.16 -0.49 -31.72
N VAL A 309 23.16 0.65 -32.43
CA VAL A 309 21.93 1.37 -32.80
C VAL A 309 21.90 1.70 -34.29
N LYS A 310 20.70 1.96 -34.80
CA LYS A 310 20.48 2.43 -36.18
C LYS A 310 19.85 3.81 -36.15
N LYS A 311 20.55 4.80 -36.70
CA LYS A 311 19.99 6.13 -36.92
C LYS A 311 19.07 6.11 -38.16
N ARG A 312 17.83 6.53 -38.00
CA ARG A 312 16.87 6.68 -39.09
C ARG A 312 16.38 8.11 -39.20
N PHE A 313 16.27 8.59 -40.44
CA PHE A 313 15.64 9.86 -40.75
C PHE A 313 14.26 9.57 -41.32
N LEU A 314 13.22 10.13 -40.71
CA LEU A 314 11.84 9.89 -41.11
C LEU A 314 11.19 11.21 -41.53
N TYR A 315 10.71 11.22 -42.76
CA TYR A 315 9.93 12.31 -43.34
C TYR A 315 8.54 11.74 -43.66
N TYR A 316 7.53 12.14 -42.88
CA TYR A 316 6.20 11.51 -42.97
C TYR A 316 5.40 11.97 -44.21
N GLY A 317 5.83 13.04 -44.88
CA GLY A 317 5.11 13.65 -45.98
C GLY A 317 3.67 14.06 -45.60
N ALA A 318 2.83 14.22 -46.61
CA ALA A 318 1.42 14.55 -46.42
C ALA A 318 0.58 13.28 -46.12
N GLN A 319 0.56 12.82 -44.87
CA GLN A 319 -0.22 11.65 -44.42
C GLN A 319 -1.74 11.75 -44.70
N HIS A 320 -2.26 12.93 -45.03
CA HIS A 320 -3.67 13.17 -45.34
C HIS A 320 -3.92 13.65 -46.78
N PHE A 321 -2.91 13.57 -47.66
CA PHE A 321 -3.02 14.10 -49.04
C PHE A 321 -4.19 13.50 -49.83
N TYR A 322 -4.57 12.25 -49.53
CA TYR A 322 -5.68 11.56 -50.19
C TYR A 322 -7.05 11.70 -49.49
N ARG A 323 -7.15 12.45 -48.38
CA ARG A 323 -8.41 12.62 -47.63
C ARG A 323 -9.20 13.88 -48.01
N THR A 324 -8.62 14.81 -48.77
CA THR A 324 -9.30 16.03 -49.21
C THR A 324 -8.87 16.42 -50.63
N GLN A 325 -9.80 16.94 -51.42
CA GLN A 325 -9.62 17.33 -52.83
C GLN A 325 -8.70 18.57 -53.03
N TYR A 326 -8.19 19.14 -51.93
CA TYR A 326 -7.37 20.36 -51.86
C TYR A 326 -6.21 20.20 -50.86
N GLY A 327 -5.42 19.14 -50.96
CA GLY A 327 -4.19 19.01 -50.16
C GLY A 327 -3.07 19.89 -50.73
N MET A 328 -2.70 20.98 -50.06
CA MET A 328 -1.42 21.64 -50.36
C MET A 328 -0.27 20.68 -49.99
N PRO A 329 0.76 20.53 -50.84
CA PRO A 329 1.94 19.76 -50.46
C PRO A 329 2.57 20.37 -49.21
N ILE A 330 2.88 19.54 -48.20
CA ILE A 330 3.58 20.00 -47.00
C ILE A 330 5.04 20.25 -47.40
N THR A 331 5.37 21.49 -47.75
CA THR A 331 6.69 21.84 -48.31
C THR A 331 7.77 22.07 -47.26
N ASN A 332 7.43 22.17 -45.98
CA ASN A 332 8.39 22.52 -44.92
C ASN A 332 8.31 21.61 -43.68
N GLN A 333 8.09 20.31 -43.89
CA GLN A 333 8.10 19.34 -42.80
C GLN A 333 9.53 19.07 -42.32
N LYS A 334 9.74 19.22 -41.00
CA LYS A 334 11.00 18.85 -40.35
C LYS A 334 11.21 17.34 -40.40
N ILE A 335 12.44 16.91 -40.69
CA ILE A 335 12.84 15.50 -40.68
C ILE A 335 12.97 15.05 -39.22
N GLY A 336 12.27 13.98 -38.85
CA GLY A 336 12.44 13.34 -37.55
C GLY A 336 13.71 12.49 -37.53
N VAL A 337 14.48 12.58 -36.46
CA VAL A 337 15.69 11.77 -36.24
C VAL A 337 15.38 10.74 -35.17
N TYR A 338 15.50 9.46 -35.53
CA TYR A 338 15.19 8.33 -34.67
C TYR A 338 16.44 7.50 -34.43
N VAL A 339 16.62 7.02 -33.20
CA VAL A 339 17.66 6.06 -32.83
C VAL A 339 16.98 4.75 -32.46
N GLU A 340 17.14 3.73 -33.28
CA GLU A 340 16.54 2.42 -33.07
C GLU A 340 17.54 1.49 -32.39
N LEU A 341 17.10 0.85 -31.31
CA LEU A 341 17.85 -0.17 -30.57
C LEU A 341 17.01 -1.45 -30.54
N ALA A 342 17.66 -2.61 -30.64
CA ALA A 342 16.98 -3.90 -30.53
C ALA A 342 17.38 -4.59 -29.22
N ASN A 343 16.38 -4.85 -28.36
CA ASN A 343 16.54 -5.55 -27.09
C ASN A 343 16.79 -7.06 -27.32
N THR A 344 18.05 -7.43 -27.53
CA THR A 344 18.47 -8.82 -27.77
C THR A 344 19.73 -9.13 -26.96
N LYS A 345 19.95 -10.42 -26.65
CA LYS A 345 21.16 -10.85 -25.94
C LYS A 345 22.42 -10.56 -26.75
N GLU A 346 22.32 -10.71 -28.07
CA GLU A 346 23.39 -10.43 -29.03
C GLU A 346 23.81 -8.96 -29.00
N ASN A 347 22.85 -8.05 -28.77
CA ASN A 347 23.11 -6.62 -28.61
C ASN A 347 23.48 -6.22 -27.18
N ARG A 348 23.86 -7.17 -26.33
CA ARG A 348 24.23 -6.96 -24.91
C ARG A 348 23.06 -6.43 -24.06
N LEU A 349 21.84 -6.67 -24.53
CA LEU A 349 20.59 -6.48 -23.81
C LEU A 349 19.95 -7.87 -23.60
N GLY A 350 18.63 -8.01 -23.78
CA GLY A 350 17.94 -9.30 -23.70
C GLY A 350 17.28 -9.58 -22.36
N MET A 351 16.88 -8.52 -21.65
CA MET A 351 15.96 -8.59 -20.52
C MET A 351 14.73 -7.71 -20.80
N PRO A 352 13.54 -8.07 -20.32
CA PRO A 352 12.35 -7.24 -20.48
C PRO A 352 12.57 -5.85 -19.87
N LEU A 353 12.43 -4.79 -20.66
CA LEU A 353 12.57 -3.43 -20.18
C LEU A 353 11.20 -2.90 -19.74
N PRO A 354 11.04 -2.45 -18.49
CA PRO A 354 9.82 -1.78 -18.09
C PRO A 354 9.56 -0.52 -18.93
N LYS A 355 8.28 -0.21 -19.14
CA LYS A 355 7.83 1.09 -19.63
C LYS A 355 8.47 2.22 -18.82
N GLY A 356 8.98 3.22 -19.52
CA GLY A 356 9.71 4.32 -18.90
C GLY A 356 10.16 5.39 -19.89
N THR A 357 10.84 6.41 -19.37
CA THR A 357 11.37 7.51 -20.20
C THR A 357 12.83 7.26 -20.54
N LEU A 358 13.17 7.25 -21.83
CA LEU A 358 14.53 7.19 -22.33
C LEU A 358 15.03 8.60 -22.66
N ARG A 359 16.11 9.02 -22.01
CA ARG A 359 16.78 10.31 -22.25
C ARG A 359 18.09 10.07 -22.97
N VAL A 360 18.28 10.77 -24.09
CA VAL A 360 19.45 10.59 -24.94
C VAL A 360 20.36 11.80 -24.83
N TYR A 361 21.65 11.53 -24.64
CA TYR A 361 22.71 12.51 -24.57
C TYR A 361 23.77 12.21 -25.64
N LYS A 362 24.43 13.24 -26.14
CA LYS A 362 25.57 13.12 -27.05
C LYS A 362 26.63 14.15 -26.69
N ALA A 363 27.90 13.78 -26.80
CA ALA A 363 28.99 14.73 -26.65
C ALA A 363 28.98 15.75 -27.80
N ASP A 364 29.12 17.04 -27.48
CA ASP A 364 29.38 18.11 -28.44
C ASP A 364 30.86 18.09 -28.92
N SER A 365 31.23 19.09 -29.75
CA SER A 365 32.60 19.24 -30.27
C SER A 365 33.64 19.37 -29.17
N ASP A 366 33.24 19.88 -28.00
CA ASP A 366 34.11 20.20 -26.87
C ASP A 366 34.15 19.05 -25.86
N GLY A 367 33.40 17.97 -26.14
CA GLY A 367 33.35 16.76 -25.33
C GLY A 367 32.31 16.79 -24.20
N SER A 368 31.49 17.84 -24.10
CA SER A 368 30.46 17.95 -23.07
C SER A 368 29.18 17.23 -23.50
N LEU A 369 28.54 16.49 -22.57
CA LEU A 369 27.29 15.80 -22.86
C LEU A 369 26.13 16.79 -22.93
N GLN A 370 25.49 16.85 -24.09
CA GLN A 370 24.29 17.63 -24.34
C GLN A 370 23.07 16.72 -24.43
N PHE A 371 21.95 17.16 -23.84
CA PHE A 371 20.67 16.49 -24.00
C PHE A 371 20.14 16.70 -25.42
N ILE A 372 19.83 15.62 -26.13
CA ILE A 372 19.39 15.68 -27.53
C ILE A 372 17.95 15.21 -27.76
N GLY A 373 17.30 14.66 -26.73
CA GLY A 373 15.90 14.28 -26.77
C GLY A 373 15.51 13.25 -25.72
N GLU A 374 14.22 13.10 -25.53
CA GLU A 374 13.65 12.01 -24.74
C GLU A 374 12.46 11.39 -25.46
N ASP A 375 12.20 10.12 -25.16
CA ASP A 375 11.05 9.39 -25.66
C ASP A 375 10.53 8.43 -24.58
N GLN A 376 9.34 7.88 -24.79
CA GLN A 376 8.74 6.88 -23.93
C GLN A 376 8.88 5.50 -24.57
N ILE A 377 9.44 4.53 -23.83
CA ILE A 377 9.41 3.12 -24.23
C ILE A 377 8.24 2.43 -23.56
N ASP A 378 7.57 1.54 -24.28
CA ASP A 378 6.62 0.59 -23.69
C ASP A 378 7.36 -0.61 -23.09
N HIS A 379 6.62 -1.50 -22.42
CA HIS A 379 7.18 -2.76 -21.94
C HIS A 379 7.73 -3.56 -23.12
N THR A 380 9.02 -3.87 -23.08
CA THR A 380 9.64 -4.73 -24.09
C THR A 380 9.68 -6.16 -23.59
N PRO A 381 9.41 -7.17 -24.44
CA PRO A 381 9.59 -8.57 -24.08
C PRO A 381 11.05 -8.95 -23.81
#